data_AF-A0A2V8L3P8-F1
#
_entry.id   AF-A0A2V8L3P8-F1
#
_cell.length_a   1.000
_cell.length_b   1.000
_cell.length_c   1.000
_cell.angle_alpha   90.00
_cell.angle_beta   90.00
_cell.angle_gamma   90.00
#
_symmetry.space_group_name_H-M   'P 1'
#
loop_
_entity.id
_entity.type
_entity.pdbx_description
1 polymer ?
#
loop_
_entity_poly.entity_id
_entity_poly.type
_entity_poly.pdbx_seq_one_letter_code
_entity_poly.pdbx_strand_id
1 'polypeptide(L)'
;GDHVRFILDLNEIRVLILDYFSRDLWPVVEHPPGTARVHLVIGDRSDSYSPVDRERAARIGAQNARVTVDVLPAGHWVHVDNPDGLLRTLLDHFGSGTRT
;
A
#
# COMPACT_ATOMS: atom_id res chain seq x y z
N GLY A 1 1.04 -24.40 35.74
CA GLY A 1 1.58 -23.08 35.43
C GLY A 1 1.15 -22.78 34.02
N ASP A 2 0.38 -21.72 33.82
CA ASP A 2 -0.19 -21.43 32.51
C ASP A 2 0.89 -20.88 31.59
N HIS A 3 1.19 -21.64 30.53
CA HIS A 3 2.12 -21.23 29.49
C HIS A 3 1.35 -20.46 28.43
N VAL A 4 1.71 -19.20 28.21
CA VAL A 4 1.22 -18.41 27.07
C VAL A 4 1.95 -18.87 25.82
N ARG A 5 1.22 -19.33 24.81
CA ARG A 5 1.76 -19.65 23.49
C ARG A 5 1.44 -18.52 22.52
N PHE A 6 2.46 -17.98 21.86
CA PHE A 6 2.24 -17.09 20.72
C PHE A 6 1.52 -17.86 19.60
N ILE A 7 0.43 -17.29 19.09
CA ILE A 7 -0.36 -17.88 18.02
C ILE A 7 0.44 -17.90 16.70
N LEU A 8 1.34 -16.94 16.53
CA LEU A 8 2.21 -16.82 15.36
C LEU A 8 3.52 -17.58 15.58
N ASP A 9 3.96 -18.30 14.56
CA ASP A 9 5.28 -18.93 14.53
C ASP A 9 6.37 -17.86 14.36
N LEU A 10 7.28 -17.77 15.33
CA LEU A 10 8.35 -16.77 15.33
C LEU A 10 9.39 -17.01 14.23
N ASN A 11 9.57 -18.25 13.77
CA ASN A 11 10.45 -18.53 12.64
C ASN A 11 9.83 -18.01 11.34
N GLU A 12 8.53 -18.21 11.16
CA GLU A 12 7.80 -17.69 9.99
C GLU A 12 7.79 -16.15 9.98
N ILE A 13 7.58 -15.51 11.15
CA ILE A 13 7.70 -14.04 11.26
C ILE A 13 9.09 -13.58 10.83
N ARG A 14 10.14 -14.27 11.26
CA ARG A 14 11.51 -13.93 10.87
C ARG A 14 11.71 -14.03 9.36
N VAL A 15 11.20 -15.08 8.73
CA VAL A 15 11.25 -15.25 7.26
C VAL A 15 10.52 -14.09 6.57
N LEU A 16 9.31 -13.75 7.00
CA LEU A 16 8.53 -12.65 6.42
C LEU A 16 9.24 -11.29 6.53
N ILE A 17 9.85 -10.99 7.68
CA ILE A 17 10.57 -9.73 7.88
C ILE A 17 11.82 -9.66 6.98
N LEU A 18 12.60 -10.74 6.90
CA LEU A 18 13.79 -10.77 6.04
C LEU A 18 13.42 -10.64 4.56
N ASP A 19 12.35 -11.33 4.14
CA ASP A 19 11.84 -11.25 2.78
C ASP A 19 11.41 -9.82 2.41
N TYR A 20 10.65 -9.16 3.31
CA TYR A 20 10.22 -7.77 3.17
C TYR A 20 11.38 -6.81 2.89
N PHE A 21 12.51 -6.96 3.60
CA PHE A 21 13.68 -6.10 3.38
C PHE A 21 14.51 -6.48 2.15
N SER A 22 14.35 -7.70 1.62
CA SER A 22 15.15 -8.20 0.50
C SER A 22 14.51 -7.95 -0.86
N ARG A 23 13.18 -7.87 -0.93
CA ARG A 23 12.44 -7.79 -2.19
C ARG A 23 12.17 -6.34 -2.60
N ASP A 24 12.53 -6.02 -3.85
CA ASP A 24 12.01 -4.84 -4.53
C ASP A 24 10.72 -5.21 -5.29
N LEU A 25 9.60 -4.62 -4.89
CA LEU A 25 8.29 -4.84 -5.53
C LEU A 25 7.83 -3.67 -6.39
N TRP A 26 8.64 -2.61 -6.56
CA TRP A 26 8.32 -1.53 -7.50
C TRP A 26 7.98 -2.00 -8.92
N PRO A 27 8.61 -3.05 -9.49
CA PRO A 27 8.24 -3.53 -10.82
C PRO A 27 6.76 -3.91 -10.96
N VAL A 28 6.11 -4.35 -9.88
CA VAL A 28 4.67 -4.68 -9.86
C VAL A 28 3.82 -3.42 -9.98
N VAL A 29 4.25 -2.32 -9.38
CA VAL A 29 3.56 -1.03 -9.48
C VAL A 29 3.82 -0.39 -10.84
N GLU A 30 5.05 -0.44 -11.33
CA GLU A 30 5.42 0.11 -12.64
C GLU A 30 4.71 -0.62 -13.78
N HIS A 31 4.62 -1.95 -13.68
CA HIS A 31 4.04 -2.83 -14.68
C HIS A 31 3.02 -3.79 -14.04
N PRO A 32 1.81 -3.30 -13.68
CA PRO A 32 0.81 -4.17 -13.05
C PRO A 32 0.50 -5.38 -13.93
N PRO A 33 0.48 -6.60 -13.37
CA PRO A 33 0.32 -7.82 -14.16
C PRO A 33 -1.09 -7.96 -14.72
N GLY A 34 -1.21 -8.49 -15.94
CA GLY A 34 -2.49 -8.74 -16.60
C GLY A 34 -3.38 -7.50 -16.67
N THR A 35 -4.61 -7.62 -16.20
CA THR A 35 -5.60 -6.52 -16.14
C THR A 35 -5.64 -5.81 -14.79
N ALA A 36 -4.71 -6.12 -13.88
CA ALA A 36 -4.70 -5.53 -12.54
C ALA A 36 -4.55 -4.01 -12.60
N ARG A 37 -5.24 -3.34 -11.68
CA ARG A 37 -5.09 -1.92 -11.37
C ARG A 37 -4.49 -1.80 -9.97
N VAL A 38 -3.58 -0.86 -9.78
CA VAL A 38 -2.89 -0.62 -8.50
C VAL A 38 -3.28 0.77 -8.02
N HIS A 39 -3.83 0.85 -6.81
CA HIS A 39 -4.21 2.12 -6.19
C HIS A 39 -3.33 2.30 -4.95
N LEU A 40 -2.31 3.14 -5.05
CA LEU A 40 -1.41 3.45 -3.93
C LEU A 40 -2.04 4.54 -3.08
N VAL A 41 -2.23 4.27 -1.78
CA VAL A 41 -2.69 5.26 -0.80
C VAL A 41 -1.55 5.50 0.18
N ILE A 42 -1.01 6.72 0.19
CA ILE A 42 0.21 7.09 0.94
C ILE A 42 -0.17 8.15 1.98
N GLY A 43 0.19 7.91 3.24
CA GLY A 43 0.09 8.92 4.30
C GLY A 43 1.17 10.00 4.12
N ASP A 44 0.78 11.26 4.05
CA ASP A 44 1.70 12.39 3.84
C ASP A 44 2.77 12.49 4.93
N ARG A 45 2.45 12.13 6.18
CA ARG A 45 3.33 12.08 7.36
C ARG A 45 4.00 10.71 7.58
N SER A 46 3.83 9.74 6.67
CA SER A 46 4.44 8.42 6.79
C SER A 46 5.89 8.41 6.29
N ASP A 47 6.81 7.90 7.10
CA ASP A 47 8.21 7.68 6.70
C ASP A 47 8.41 6.36 5.93
N SER A 48 7.35 5.58 5.70
CA SER A 48 7.43 4.33 4.93
C SER A 48 7.71 4.55 3.44
N TYR A 49 7.44 5.76 2.93
CA TYR A 49 7.78 6.19 1.58
C TYR A 49 8.72 7.39 1.69
N SER A 50 9.97 7.20 1.25
CA SER A 50 10.94 8.29 1.17
C SER A 50 10.50 9.36 0.15
N PRO A 51 11.11 10.55 0.15
CA PRO A 51 10.84 11.55 -0.88
C PRO A 51 11.03 11.01 -2.32
N VAL A 52 12.07 10.19 -2.52
CA VAL A 52 12.36 9.57 -3.82
C VAL A 52 11.28 8.55 -4.21
N ASP A 53 10.78 7.77 -3.25
CA ASP A 53 9.68 6.83 -3.48
C ASP A 53 8.38 7.55 -3.86
N ARG A 54 8.12 8.71 -3.24
CA ARG A 54 6.94 9.54 -3.54
C ARG A 54 7.03 10.14 -4.94
N GLU A 55 8.20 10.63 -5.34
CA GLU A 55 8.45 11.10 -6.71
C GLU A 55 8.30 9.95 -7.73
N ARG A 56 8.81 8.75 -7.40
CA ARG A 56 8.64 7.54 -8.22
C ARG A 56 7.17 7.17 -8.37
N ALA A 57 6.40 7.14 -7.28
CA ALA A 57 4.96 6.88 -7.30
C ALA A 57 4.23 7.90 -8.18
N ALA A 58 4.45 9.20 -7.94
CA ALA A 58 3.82 10.28 -8.69
C ALA A 58 4.09 10.19 -10.20
N ARG A 59 5.34 9.90 -10.58
CA ARG A 59 5.73 9.70 -11.98
C ARG A 59 5.02 8.49 -12.59
N ILE A 60 4.93 7.36 -11.88
CA ILE A 60 4.23 6.16 -12.37
C ILE A 60 2.74 6.45 -12.54
N GLY A 61 2.09 7.07 -11.56
CA GLY A 61 0.66 7.43 -11.64
C GLY A 61 0.36 8.39 -12.80
N ALA A 62 1.30 9.29 -13.14
CA ALA A 62 1.17 10.17 -14.30
C ALA A 62 1.36 9.46 -15.65
N GLN A 63 2.07 8.32 -15.67
CA GLN A 63 2.46 7.63 -16.91
C GLN A 63 1.66 6.35 -17.18
N ASN A 64 1.03 5.77 -16.15
CA ASN A 64 0.34 4.50 -16.25
C ASN A 64 -1.12 4.62 -15.77
N ALA A 65 -2.06 4.58 -16.71
CA ALA A 65 -3.50 4.73 -16.44
C ALA A 65 -4.12 3.61 -15.57
N ARG A 66 -3.37 2.53 -15.30
CA ARG A 66 -3.77 1.45 -14.37
C ARG A 66 -3.24 1.66 -12.96
N VAL A 67 -2.50 2.74 -12.72
CA VAL A 67 -1.94 3.09 -11.41
C VAL A 67 -2.50 4.43 -10.97
N THR A 68 -3.05 4.49 -9.76
CA THR A 68 -3.39 5.76 -9.10
C THR A 68 -2.54 5.94 -7.86
N VAL A 69 -2.32 7.20 -7.48
CA VAL A 69 -1.58 7.56 -6.28
C VAL A 69 -2.37 8.64 -5.55
N ASP A 70 -2.82 8.30 -4.35
CA ASP A 70 -3.60 9.16 -3.48
C ASP A 70 -2.80 9.46 -2.22
N VAL A 71 -2.54 10.73 -1.96
CA VAL A 71 -1.81 11.18 -0.76
C VAL A 71 -2.80 11.75 0.24
N LEU A 72 -2.86 11.17 1.44
CA LEU A 72 -3.81 11.54 2.48
C LEU A 72 -3.11 12.16 3.70
N PRO A 73 -3.77 13.07 4.44
CA PRO A 73 -3.21 13.68 5.66
C PRO A 73 -3.14 12.68 6.84
N ALA A 74 -2.22 11.72 6.78
CA ALA A 74 -2.10 10.57 7.67
C ALA A 74 -0.64 10.12 7.87
N GLY A 75 -0.36 9.46 8.99
CA GLY A 75 0.91 8.78 9.24
C GLY A 75 0.94 7.37 8.65
N HIS A 76 1.74 6.49 9.25
CA HIS A 76 1.90 5.10 8.78
C HIS A 76 0.57 4.30 8.84
N TRP A 77 -0.30 4.61 9.80
CA TRP A 77 -1.58 3.93 9.97
C TRP A 77 -2.72 4.75 9.38
N VAL A 78 -2.81 4.78 8.05
CA VAL A 78 -3.79 5.59 7.30
C VAL A 78 -5.23 5.34 7.77
N HIS A 79 -5.58 4.09 8.06
CA HIS A 79 -6.92 3.70 8.52
C HIS A 79 -7.23 4.16 9.96
N VAL A 80 -6.22 4.43 10.78
CA VAL A 80 -6.40 4.98 12.14
C VAL A 80 -6.44 6.50 12.07
N ASP A 81 -5.51 7.10 11.33
CA ASP A 81 -5.32 8.55 11.30
C ASP A 81 -6.37 9.28 10.44
N ASN A 82 -6.82 8.65 9.35
CA ASN A 82 -7.80 9.22 8.43
C ASN A 82 -8.73 8.14 7.83
N PRO A 83 -9.55 7.48 8.67
CA PRO A 83 -10.46 6.42 8.22
C PRO A 83 -11.44 6.88 7.15
N ASP A 84 -12.03 8.07 7.30
CA ASP A 84 -13.02 8.59 6.35
C ASP A 84 -12.39 8.94 5.00
N GLY A 85 -11.17 9.51 5.01
CA GLY A 85 -10.43 9.80 3.80
C GLY A 85 -10.06 8.53 3.05
N LEU A 86 -9.57 7.50 3.77
CA LEU A 86 -9.28 6.21 3.18
C LEU A 86 -10.53 5.57 2.58
N LEU A 87 -11.65 5.56 3.30
CA LEU A 87 -12.91 4.99 2.81
C LEU A 87 -13.38 5.69 1.54
N ARG A 88 -13.32 7.03 1.48
CA ARG A 88 -13.67 7.80 0.28
C ARG A 88 -12.79 7.43 -0.90
N THR A 89 -11.46 7.39 -0.73
CA THR A 89 -10.53 6.97 -1.79
C THR A 89 -10.84 5.56 -2.29
N LEU A 90 -11.13 4.61 -1.41
CA LEU A 90 -11.52 3.25 -1.81
C LEU A 90 -12.83 3.27 -2.63
N LEU A 91 -13.84 4.02 -2.19
CA LEU A 91 -15.12 4.12 -2.92
C LEU A 91 -14.96 4.78 -4.29
N ASP A 92 -14.07 5.76 -4.45
CA ASP A 92 -13.83 6.40 -5.75
C ASP A 92 -13.24 5.42 -6.78
N HIS A 93 -12.32 4.55 -6.34
CA HIS A 93 -11.64 3.59 -7.21
C HIS A 93 -12.45 2.30 -7.46
N PHE A 94 -13.18 1.81 -6.45
CA PHE A 94 -13.93 0.55 -6.53
C PHE A 94 -15.42 0.75 -6.87
N GLY A 95 -16.01 1.89 -6.49
CA GLY A 95 -17.42 2.21 -6.73
C GLY A 95 -17.74 2.60 -8.16
N SER A 96 -16.74 2.98 -8.94
CA SER A 96 -16.86 3.28 -10.38
C SER A 96 -16.90 2.02 -11.27
N GLY A 97 -16.82 0.82 -10.68
CA GLY A 97 -16.81 -0.46 -11.38
C GLY A 97 -18.16 -1.10 -11.71
N THR A 98 -19.31 -0.45 -11.42
CA THR A 98 -20.64 -1.03 -11.74
C THR A 98 -21.46 -0.15 -12.69
N ARG A 99 -21.31 -0.41 -14.00
CA ARG A 99 -22.39 -0.50 -15.00
C ARG A 99 -21.80 -0.73 -16.40
N THR A 100 -21.74 -1.98 -16.83
CA THR A 100 -21.97 -2.35 -18.24
C THR A 100 -22.49 -3.76 -18.30
#